data_AF-A0A1B7WDI2-F1
#
_entry.id   AF-A0A1B7WDI2-F1
#
_cell.length_a   1.000
_cell.length_b   1.000
_cell.length_c   1.000
_cell.angle_alpha   90.00
_cell.angle_beta   90.00
_cell.angle_gamma   90.00
#
_symmetry.space_group_name_H-M   'P 1'
#
loop_
_entity.id
_entity.type
_entity.pdbx_description
1 polymer ?
#
loop_
_entity_poly.entity_id
_entity_poly.type
_entity_poly.pdbx_seq_one_letter_code
_entity_poly.pdbx_strand_id
1 'polypeptide(L)'
;MSLIYYSLTIIPTMIKTIFPNFYKQQSIWKSLLKNRRYTGVAAFCFACNHGALLIWTRSLNLLDFNTWITYFQGLSSIIIFTILAITSNDESIRKLKANWKKIHNLTYLCLFILPWHILDKMSGNWTYLTPFAVILSISLCLLFVVRKIIEFKKK
;
A
#
# COMPACT_ATOMS: atom_id res chain seq x y z
N MET A 1 2.83 -10.31 5.20
CA MET A 1 1.36 -10.18 5.21
C MET A 1 0.87 -8.79 4.80
N SER A 2 1.38 -7.68 5.36
CA SER A 2 0.90 -6.32 4.99
C SER A 2 0.93 -6.05 3.47
N LEU A 3 2.03 -6.36 2.78
CA LEU A 3 2.14 -6.18 1.32
C LEU A 3 1.07 -6.95 0.52
N ILE A 4 0.65 -8.13 0.98
CA ILE A 4 -0.36 -8.95 0.30
C ILE A 4 -1.73 -8.25 0.40
N TYR A 5 -2.15 -7.87 1.62
CA TYR A 5 -3.41 -7.15 1.82
C TYR A 5 -3.42 -5.78 1.13
N TYR A 6 -2.26 -5.10 1.12
CA TYR A 6 -2.09 -3.87 0.37
C TYR A 6 -2.31 -4.09 -1.13
N SER A 7 -1.68 -5.13 -1.70
CA SER A 7 -1.89 -5.55 -3.10
C SER A 7 -3.36 -5.81 -3.40
N LEU A 8 -4.05 -6.58 -2.56
CA LEU A 8 -5.48 -6.89 -2.71
C LEU A 8 -6.37 -5.63 -2.72
N THR A 9 -5.92 -4.56 -2.04
CA THR A 9 -6.66 -3.29 -1.97
C THR A 9 -6.56 -2.50 -3.28
N ILE A 10 -5.39 -2.48 -3.91
CA ILE A 10 -5.12 -1.60 -5.07
C ILE A 10 -5.30 -2.29 -6.43
N ILE A 11 -5.02 -3.60 -6.53
CA ILE A 11 -5.08 -4.37 -7.79
C ILE A 11 -6.45 -4.27 -8.48
N PRO A 12 -7.60 -4.44 -7.79
CA PRO A 12 -8.91 -4.41 -8.47
C PRO A 12 -9.15 -3.10 -9.23
N THR A 13 -8.62 -1.98 -8.72
CA THR A 13 -8.72 -0.68 -9.38
C THR A 13 -7.86 -0.62 -10.63
N MET A 14 -6.66 -1.21 -10.61
CA MET A 14 -5.77 -1.27 -11.77
C MET A 14 -6.34 -2.18 -12.87
N ILE A 15 -6.79 -3.38 -12.50
CA ILE A 15 -7.37 -4.35 -13.42
C ILE A 15 -8.62 -3.78 -14.10
N LYS A 16 -9.48 -3.05 -13.37
CA LYS A 16 -10.67 -2.38 -13.94
C LYS A 16 -10.32 -1.44 -15.10
N THR A 17 -9.19 -0.72 -15.01
CA THR A 17 -8.79 0.26 -16.04
C THR A 17 -8.00 -0.38 -17.18
N ILE A 18 -7.08 -1.31 -16.87
CA ILE A 18 -6.18 -1.93 -17.85
C ILE A 18 -6.89 -3.04 -18.64
N PHE A 19 -7.65 -3.90 -17.95
CA PHE A 19 -8.33 -5.06 -18.53
C PHE A 19 -9.84 -5.03 -18.23
N PRO A 20 -10.60 -4.08 -18.81
CA PRO A 20 -12.00 -3.86 -18.45
C PRO A 20 -12.91 -5.05 -18.73
N ASN A 21 -12.66 -5.81 -19.81
CA ASN A 21 -13.44 -7.00 -20.15
C ASN A 21 -13.21 -8.14 -19.14
N PHE A 22 -11.94 -8.39 -18.81
CA PHE A 22 -11.57 -9.39 -17.80
C PHE A 22 -12.13 -9.04 -16.41
N TYR A 23 -12.07 -7.77 -16.02
CA TYR A 23 -12.69 -7.27 -14.79
C TYR A 23 -14.21 -7.52 -14.75
N LYS A 24 -14.91 -7.33 -15.87
CA LYS A 24 -16.37 -7.52 -15.95
C LYS A 24 -16.77 -8.98 -15.82
N GLN A 25 -15.97 -9.89 -16.38
CA GLN A 25 -16.25 -11.33 -16.41
C GLN A 25 -16.06 -11.99 -15.04
N GLN A 26 -15.05 -11.59 -14.28
CA GLN A 26 -14.67 -12.26 -13.04
C GLN A 26 -15.29 -11.60 -11.80
N SER A 27 -16.10 -12.34 -11.05
CA SER A 27 -16.81 -11.84 -9.85
C SER A 27 -15.85 -11.43 -8.72
N ILE A 28 -14.70 -12.11 -8.61
CA ILE A 28 -13.74 -11.86 -7.53
C ILE A 28 -13.21 -10.41 -7.52
N TRP A 29 -12.95 -9.81 -8.69
CA TRP A 29 -12.47 -8.43 -8.76
C TRP A 29 -13.52 -7.43 -8.28
N LYS A 30 -14.81 -7.69 -8.55
CA LYS A 30 -15.91 -6.86 -8.07
C LYS A 30 -16.05 -6.99 -6.55
N SER A 31 -15.94 -8.21 -6.02
CA SER A 31 -15.97 -8.48 -4.58
C SER A 31 -14.81 -7.77 -3.85
N LEU A 32 -13.59 -7.90 -4.36
CA LEU A 32 -12.42 -7.20 -3.80
C LEU A 32 -12.58 -5.68 -3.86
N LEU A 33 -13.07 -5.12 -4.97
CA LEU A 33 -13.27 -3.67 -5.08
C LEU A 33 -14.36 -3.15 -4.11
N LYS A 34 -15.41 -3.95 -3.87
CA LYS A 34 -16.47 -3.68 -2.89
C LYS A 34 -15.92 -3.70 -1.46
N ASN A 35 -15.07 -4.69 -1.16
CA ASN A 35 -14.51 -4.92 0.17
C ASN A 35 -13.15 -4.26 0.41
N ARG A 36 -12.71 -3.35 -0.48
CA ARG A 36 -11.38 -2.72 -0.44
C ARG A 36 -11.05 -2.01 0.88
N ARG A 37 -12.08 -1.52 1.58
CA ARG A 37 -11.94 -0.88 2.90
C ARG A 37 -11.37 -1.87 3.91
N TYR A 38 -11.91 -3.09 3.94
CA TYR A 38 -11.47 -4.13 4.87
C TYR A 38 -10.05 -4.60 4.56
N THR A 39 -9.72 -4.82 3.28
CA THR A 39 -8.35 -5.21 2.90
C THR A 39 -7.33 -4.11 3.20
N GLY A 40 -7.71 -2.84 3.02
CA GLY A 40 -6.84 -1.70 3.33
C GLY A 40 -6.58 -1.55 4.83
N VAL A 41 -7.62 -1.68 5.66
CA VAL A 41 -7.48 -1.67 7.12
C VAL A 41 -6.68 -2.88 7.60
N ALA A 42 -6.89 -4.07 7.03
CA ALA A 42 -6.08 -5.25 7.34
C ALA A 42 -4.59 -5.02 6.99
N ALA A 43 -4.30 -4.41 5.83
CA ALA A 43 -2.93 -4.05 5.46
C ALA A 43 -2.26 -3.14 6.49
N PHE A 44 -3.01 -2.16 7.01
CA PHE A 44 -2.57 -1.28 8.10
C PHE A 44 -2.33 -2.05 9.41
N CYS A 45 -3.26 -2.90 9.86
CA CYS A 45 -3.07 -3.70 11.07
C CYS A 45 -1.80 -4.57 11.00
N PHE A 46 -1.55 -5.23 9.86
CA PHE A 46 -0.32 -5.99 9.65
C PHE A 46 0.93 -5.11 9.56
N ALA A 47 0.83 -3.88 9.05
CA ALA A 47 1.94 -2.93 9.03
C ALA A 47 2.29 -2.46 10.46
N CYS A 48 1.29 -2.17 11.29
CA CYS A 48 1.48 -1.85 12.70
C CYS A 48 2.11 -3.01 13.46
N ASN A 49 1.62 -4.24 13.25
CA ASN A 49 2.22 -5.43 13.86
C ASN A 49 3.69 -5.59 13.44
N HIS A 50 3.99 -5.41 12.15
CA HIS A 50 5.37 -5.44 11.66
C HIS A 50 6.26 -4.37 12.30
N GLY A 51 5.78 -3.12 12.39
CA GLY A 51 6.51 -2.03 13.04
C GLY A 51 6.70 -2.25 14.54
N ALA A 52 5.67 -2.71 15.25
CA ALA A 52 5.72 -3.00 16.68
C ALA A 52 6.73 -4.11 17.01
N LEU A 53 6.74 -5.19 16.22
CA LEU A 53 7.73 -6.26 16.36
C LEU A 53 9.15 -5.74 16.15
N LEU A 54 9.37 -4.85 15.18
CA LEU A 54 10.68 -4.25 14.93
C LEU A 54 11.12 -3.39 16.12
N ILE A 55 10.24 -2.52 16.62
CA ILE A 55 10.52 -1.67 17.79
C ILE A 55 10.91 -2.53 18.99
N TRP A 56 10.16 -3.60 19.25
CA TRP A 56 10.43 -4.53 20.35
C TRP A 56 11.77 -5.26 20.18
N THR A 57 11.96 -5.94 19.04
CA THR A 57 13.13 -6.80 18.82
C THR A 57 14.43 -6.03 18.65
N ARG A 58 14.38 -4.78 18.17
CA ARG A 58 15.54 -3.92 17.98
C ARG A 58 15.68 -2.85 19.07
N SER A 59 14.77 -2.82 20.05
CA SER A 59 14.74 -1.81 21.12
C SER A 59 14.86 -0.38 20.58
N LEU A 60 14.08 -0.07 19.53
CA LEU A 60 14.20 1.21 18.83
C LEU A 60 13.78 2.38 19.73
N ASN A 61 14.63 3.41 19.81
CA ASN A 61 14.31 4.65 20.49
C ASN A 61 13.67 5.64 19.50
N LEU A 62 12.34 5.76 19.54
CA LEU A 62 11.61 6.69 18.65
C LEU A 62 11.84 8.17 18.95
N LEU A 63 12.46 8.51 20.09
CA LEU A 63 12.87 9.87 20.41
C LEU A 63 14.21 10.25 19.78
N ASP A 64 14.98 9.27 19.32
CA ASP A 64 16.24 9.49 18.62
C ASP A 64 16.00 9.79 17.14
N PHE A 65 16.50 10.94 16.69
CA PHE A 65 16.40 11.36 15.29
C PHE A 65 17.10 10.40 14.33
N ASN A 66 18.19 9.74 14.74
CA ASN A 66 18.88 8.78 13.88
C ASN A 66 17.98 7.58 13.55
N THR A 67 17.18 7.13 14.51
CA THR A 67 16.17 6.08 14.28
C THR A 67 15.19 6.49 13.18
N TRP A 68 14.74 7.76 13.17
CA TRP A 68 13.86 8.27 12.13
C TRP A 68 14.51 8.29 10.75
N ILE A 69 15.79 8.68 10.66
CA ILE A 69 16.53 8.65 9.39
C ILE A 69 16.68 7.20 8.91
N THR A 70 17.16 6.30 9.77
CA THR A 70 17.45 4.91 9.41
C THR A 70 16.20 4.15 8.96
N TYR A 71 15.05 4.43 9.57
CA TYR A 71 13.79 3.73 9.29
C TYR A 71 12.76 4.60 8.55
N PHE A 72 13.20 5.70 7.92
CA PHE A 72 12.33 6.70 7.30
C PHE A 72 11.28 6.10 6.36
N GLN A 73 11.65 5.15 5.48
CA GLN A 73 10.72 4.55 4.52
C GLN A 73 9.61 3.73 5.21
N GLY A 74 9.97 3.02 6.28
CA GLY A 74 9.02 2.21 7.05
C GLY A 74 8.08 3.08 7.89
N LEU A 75 8.65 4.04 8.63
CA LEU A 75 7.89 4.96 9.47
C LEU A 75 6.94 5.85 8.65
N SER A 76 7.42 6.41 7.54
CA SER A 76 6.57 7.20 6.64
C SER A 76 5.42 6.37 6.05
N SER A 77 5.66 5.11 5.69
CA SER A 77 4.60 4.20 5.22
C SER A 77 3.56 3.92 6.30
N ILE A 78 3.98 3.69 7.55
CA ILE A 78 3.06 3.51 8.69
C ILE A 78 2.25 4.78 8.94
N ILE A 79 2.85 5.97 8.88
CA ILE A 79 2.15 7.24 9.04
C ILE A 79 1.07 7.40 7.97
N ILE A 80 1.41 7.16 6.69
CA ILE A 80 0.45 7.25 5.59
C ILE A 80 -0.68 6.23 5.81
N PHE A 81 -0.37 4.96 6.09
CA PHE A 81 -1.40 3.96 6.35
C PHE A 81 -2.27 4.29 7.56
N THR A 82 -1.72 4.95 8.59
CA THR A 82 -2.49 5.44 9.74
C THR A 82 -3.52 6.48 9.31
N ILE A 83 -3.10 7.48 8.52
CA ILE A 83 -4.01 8.52 7.99
C ILE A 83 -5.12 7.89 7.13
N LEU A 84 -4.75 6.94 6.26
CA LEU A 84 -5.70 6.23 5.42
C LEU A 84 -6.68 5.39 6.25
N ALA A 85 -6.20 4.67 7.28
CA ALA A 85 -7.04 3.84 8.14
C ALA A 85 -8.02 4.69 8.97
N ILE A 86 -7.55 5.78 9.58
CA ILE A 86 -8.41 6.70 10.35
C ILE A 86 -9.49 7.29 9.45
N THR A 87 -9.16 7.64 8.20
CA THR A 87 -10.13 8.22 7.24
C THR A 87 -10.92 7.17 6.44
N SER A 88 -10.76 5.88 6.74
CA SER A 88 -11.49 4.76 6.13
C SER A 88 -12.81 4.48 6.86
N ASN A 89 -13.66 5.51 7.01
CA ASN A 89 -15.00 5.38 7.58
C ASN A 89 -16.01 6.31 6.88
N ASP A 90 -17.30 6.01 7.04
CA ASP A 90 -18.38 6.69 6.30
C ASP A 90 -18.55 8.15 6.73
N GLU A 91 -18.27 8.47 8.00
CA GLU A 91 -18.29 9.85 8.47
C GLU A 91 -17.19 10.70 7.84
N SER A 92 -15.96 10.16 7.76
CA SER A 92 -14.83 10.83 7.10
C SER A 92 -15.12 11.05 5.61
N ILE A 93 -15.73 10.08 4.92
CA ILE A 93 -16.17 10.25 3.52
C ILE A 93 -17.16 11.41 3.42
N ARG A 94 -18.16 11.45 4.29
CA ARG A 94 -19.21 12.50 4.31
C ARG A 94 -18.64 13.89 4.65
N LYS A 95 -17.73 13.96 5.62
CA LYS A 95 -17.11 15.22 6.10
C LYS A 95 -16.09 15.77 5.09
N LEU A 96 -15.21 14.93 4.55
CA LEU A 96 -14.08 15.35 3.71
C LEU A 96 -14.44 15.49 2.22
N LYS A 97 -15.51 14.84 1.74
CA LYS A 97 -16.02 14.93 0.36
C LYS A 97 -14.89 14.75 -0.68
N ALA A 98 -14.66 15.74 -1.55
CA ALA A 98 -13.62 15.68 -2.58
C ALA A 98 -12.19 15.52 -2.02
N ASN A 99 -11.92 16.05 -0.81
CA ASN A 99 -10.62 15.94 -0.16
C ASN A 99 -10.34 14.51 0.32
N TRP A 100 -11.38 13.71 0.59
CA TRP A 100 -11.23 12.30 0.96
C TRP A 100 -10.44 11.52 -0.09
N LYS A 101 -10.73 11.78 -1.38
CA LYS A 101 -10.03 11.13 -2.50
C LYS A 101 -8.59 11.63 -2.63
N LYS A 102 -8.32 12.92 -2.33
CA LYS A 102 -6.95 13.46 -2.33
C LYS A 102 -6.10 12.77 -1.25
N ILE A 103 -6.64 12.60 -0.06
CA ILE A 103 -5.99 11.86 1.04
C ILE A 103 -5.75 10.40 0.63
N HIS A 104 -6.77 9.73 0.09
CA HIS A 104 -6.62 8.32 -0.31
C HIS A 104 -5.68 8.11 -1.50
N ASN A 105 -5.37 9.14 -2.29
CA ASN A 105 -4.32 9.05 -3.31
C ASN A 105 -2.91 8.94 -2.70
N LEU A 106 -2.70 9.28 -1.43
CA LEU A 106 -1.43 9.03 -0.73
C LEU A 106 -1.06 7.55 -0.71
N THR A 107 -2.02 6.63 -0.91
CA THR A 107 -1.73 5.21 -1.11
C THR A 107 -0.71 5.00 -2.24
N TYR A 108 -0.78 5.77 -3.32
CA TYR A 108 0.16 5.61 -4.44
C TYR A 108 1.56 6.12 -4.10
N LEU A 109 1.72 6.95 -3.07
CA LEU A 109 3.02 7.29 -2.53
C LEU A 109 3.65 6.05 -1.87
N CYS A 110 2.89 5.34 -1.02
CA CYS A 110 3.33 4.05 -0.45
C CYS A 110 3.64 3.01 -1.52
N LEU A 111 2.89 3.00 -2.63
CA LEU A 111 3.15 2.10 -3.74
C LEU A 111 4.62 2.18 -4.21
N PHE A 112 5.20 3.38 -4.30
CA PHE A 112 6.59 3.58 -4.70
C PHE A 112 7.59 3.45 -3.55
N ILE A 113 7.21 3.78 -2.31
CA ILE A 113 8.09 3.61 -1.14
C ILE A 113 8.35 2.13 -0.84
N LEU A 114 7.34 1.27 -0.94
CA LEU A 114 7.43 -0.14 -0.55
C LEU A 114 8.52 -0.95 -1.28
N PRO A 115 8.66 -0.92 -2.63
CA PRO A 115 9.73 -1.64 -3.30
C PRO A 115 11.12 -1.17 -2.84
N TRP A 116 11.31 0.14 -2.66
CA TRP A 116 12.55 0.69 -2.10
C TRP A 116 12.76 0.13 -0.69
N HIS A 117 11.78 0.27 0.20
CA HIS A 117 11.87 -0.20 1.57
C HIS A 117 12.29 -1.67 1.66
N ILE A 118 11.70 -2.55 0.85
CA ILE A 118 12.01 -3.98 0.84
C ILE A 118 13.45 -4.21 0.35
N LEU A 119 13.86 -3.55 -0.75
CA LEU A 119 15.21 -3.70 -1.30
C LEU A 119 16.28 -3.22 -0.32
N ASP A 120 16.08 -2.05 0.30
CA ASP A 120 17.02 -1.47 1.27
C ASP A 120 17.14 -2.37 2.51
N LYS A 121 16.02 -2.76 3.12
CA LYS A 121 16.04 -3.51 4.40
C LYS A 121 16.38 -4.99 4.25
N MET A 122 16.18 -5.58 3.07
CA MET A 122 16.58 -6.96 2.80
C MET A 122 17.91 -7.07 2.06
N SER A 123 18.58 -5.96 1.76
CA SER A 123 19.89 -5.96 1.11
C SER A 123 20.89 -6.79 1.92
N GLY A 124 21.60 -7.70 1.24
CA GLY A 124 22.55 -8.63 1.87
C GLY A 124 21.93 -9.73 2.74
N ASN A 125 20.61 -9.71 2.97
CA ASN A 125 19.90 -10.62 3.88
C ASN A 125 18.64 -11.20 3.22
N TRP A 126 18.80 -11.68 1.98
CA TRP A 126 17.67 -12.21 1.21
C TRP A 126 17.17 -13.52 1.81
N THR A 127 15.85 -13.61 1.97
CA THR A 127 15.15 -14.85 2.32
C THR A 127 14.48 -15.41 1.08
N TYR A 128 14.00 -16.67 1.14
CA TYR A 128 13.22 -17.26 0.05
C TYR A 128 11.97 -16.44 -0.33
N LEU A 129 11.42 -15.65 0.59
CA LEU A 129 10.24 -14.81 0.35
C LEU A 129 10.59 -13.43 -0.25
N THR A 130 11.84 -12.97 -0.10
CA THR A 130 12.26 -11.63 -0.52
C THR A 130 12.07 -11.39 -2.03
N PRO A 131 12.50 -12.30 -2.95
CA PRO A 131 12.30 -12.11 -4.38
C PRO A 131 10.83 -11.92 -4.76
N PHE A 132 9.94 -12.72 -4.18
CA PHE A 132 8.51 -12.65 -4.46
C PHE A 132 7.91 -11.31 -3.99
N ALA A 133 8.32 -10.82 -2.82
CA ALA A 133 7.89 -9.52 -2.32
C ALA A 133 8.35 -8.36 -3.22
N VAL A 134 9.60 -8.40 -3.68
CA VAL A 134 10.16 -7.43 -4.62
C VAL A 134 9.41 -7.46 -5.94
N ILE A 135 9.26 -8.64 -6.56
CA ILE A 135 8.54 -8.80 -7.84
C ILE A 135 7.10 -8.30 -7.72
N LEU A 136 6.39 -8.66 -6.64
CA LEU A 136 5.02 -8.20 -6.41
C LEU A 136 4.97 -6.67 -6.30
N SER A 137 5.82 -6.07 -5.47
CA SER A 137 5.84 -4.61 -5.28
C SER A 137 6.18 -3.83 -6.56
N ILE A 138 7.18 -4.28 -7.33
CA ILE A 138 7.55 -3.68 -8.62
C ILE A 138 6.43 -3.85 -9.64
N SER A 139 5.81 -5.04 -9.69
CA SER A 139 4.69 -5.31 -10.61
C SER A 139 3.51 -4.37 -10.36
N LEU A 140 3.21 -4.05 -9.09
CA LEU A 140 2.16 -3.08 -8.75
C LEU A 140 2.52 -1.66 -9.22
N CYS A 141 3.79 -1.24 -9.09
CA CYS A 141 4.27 0.03 -9.64
C CYS A 141 4.10 0.09 -11.15
N LEU A 142 4.49 -0.97 -11.87
CA LEU A 142 4.35 -1.05 -13.32
C LEU A 142 2.88 -1.00 -13.75
N LEU A 143 1.99 -1.76 -13.09
CA LEU A 143 0.56 -1.72 -13.35
C LEU A 143 -0.02 -0.32 -13.11
N PHE A 144 0.43 0.38 -12.07
CA PHE A 144 0.01 1.76 -11.84
C PHE A 144 0.46 2.71 -12.95
N VAL A 145 1.71 2.61 -13.39
CA VAL A 145 2.24 3.41 -14.50
C VAL A 145 1.46 3.13 -15.79
N VAL A 146 1.24 1.86 -16.15
CA VAL A 146 0.44 1.46 -17.32
C VAL A 146 -0.97 2.02 -17.23
N ARG A 147 -1.62 1.90 -16.06
CA ARG A 147 -2.93 2.50 -15.82
C ARG A 147 -2.91 4.01 -16.08
N LYS A 148 -1.89 4.73 -15.58
CA LYS A 148 -1.78 6.18 -15.77
C LYS A 148 -1.57 6.57 -17.22
N ILE A 149 -0.78 5.81 -17.97
CA ILE A 149 -0.59 6.01 -19.42
C ILE A 149 -1.93 5.84 -20.16
N ILE A 150 -2.71 4.80 -19.83
CA ILE A 150 -4.03 4.57 -20.43
C ILE A 150 -5.02 5.70 -20.07
N GLU A 151 -5.04 6.16 -18.81
CA GLU A 151 -5.88 7.29 -18.38
C GLU A 151 -5.50 8.58 -19.11
N PHE A 152 -4.22 8.80 -19.40
CA PHE A 152 -3.75 9.97 -20.15
C PHE A 152 -4.13 9.90 -21.63
N LYS A 153 -3.97 8.74 -22.29
CA LYS A 153 -4.33 8.55 -23.71
C LYS A 153 -5.83 8.67 -24.01
N LYS A 154 -6.69 8.56 -22.99
CA LYS A 154 -8.16 8.66 -23.12
C LYS A 154 -8.69 10.08 -22.93
N LYS A 155 -7.83 11.03 -22.55
CA LYS A 155 -8.15 12.46 -22.47
C LYS A 155 -7.78 13.12 -23.79
#